data_AF-A0A2N6PKW8-F1
#
_entry.id   AF-A0A2N6PKW8-F1
#
_cell.length_a   1.000
_cell.length_b   1.000
_cell.length_c   1.000
_cell.angle_alpha   90.00
_cell.angle_beta   90.00
_cell.angle_gamma   90.00
#
_symmetry.space_group_name_H-M   'P 1'
#
loop_
_entity.id
_entity.type
_entity.pdbx_description
1 polymer ?
#
loop_
_entity_poly.entity_id
_entity_poly.type
_entity_poly.pdbx_seq_one_letter_code
_entity_poly.pdbx_strand_id
1 'polypeptide(L)'
;MPKTISRNGAYDLDRSSIDYDIVKDPGHGNTVAAWTGVFIILVGFIVGCVGVVAETPMLLWVGLIICVLGPIVGLVLRAAGRGGKKTKAKA
;
A
#
# COMPACT_ATOMS: atom_id res chain seq x y z
N MET A 1 0.66 -0.78 -50.55
CA MET A 1 0.04 -1.63 -49.50
C MET A 1 0.84 -1.42 -48.21
N PRO A 2 0.29 -0.81 -47.15
CA PRO A 2 1.02 -0.67 -45.89
C PRO A 2 1.21 -2.06 -45.29
N LYS A 3 2.47 -2.41 -44.99
CA LYS A 3 2.83 -3.69 -44.40
C LYS A 3 2.27 -3.75 -42.98
N THR A 4 1.20 -4.51 -42.79
CA THR A 4 0.73 -4.89 -41.47
C THR A 4 1.84 -5.69 -40.79
N ILE A 5 2.52 -5.07 -39.82
CA ILE A 5 3.48 -5.77 -38.96
C ILE A 5 2.65 -6.67 -38.04
N SER A 6 2.50 -7.93 -38.41
CA SER A 6 2.09 -8.98 -37.48
C SER A 6 3.28 -9.28 -36.59
N ARG A 7 3.30 -8.73 -35.36
CA ARG A 7 4.30 -9.05 -34.34
C ARG A 7 4.04 -10.47 -33.83
N ASN A 8 4.55 -11.47 -34.55
CA ASN A 8 4.58 -12.86 -34.12
C ASN A 8 6.04 -13.29 -33.96
N GLY A 9 6.55 -13.29 -32.74
CA GLY A 9 7.87 -13.84 -32.48
C GLY A 9 8.31 -13.72 -31.05
N ALA A 10 8.62 -14.84 -30.41
CA ALA A 10 9.24 -14.95 -29.10
C ALA A 10 10.69 -14.38 -29.01
N TYR A 11 11.07 -13.49 -29.93
CA TYR A 11 12.41 -12.89 -30.07
C TYR A 11 12.38 -11.35 -30.02
N ASP A 12 11.23 -10.72 -29.75
CA ASP A 12 11.12 -9.30 -29.36
C ASP A 12 10.94 -9.10 -27.84
N LEU A 13 10.96 -10.19 -27.08
CA LEU A 13 11.00 -10.21 -25.60
C LEU A 13 12.43 -10.48 -25.15
N ASP A 14 13.36 -9.55 -25.40
CA ASP A 14 14.70 -9.71 -24.84
C ASP A 14 14.61 -9.67 -23.30
N ARG A 15 15.23 -10.67 -22.63
CA ARG A 15 15.13 -10.83 -21.18
C ARG A 15 15.78 -9.69 -20.36
N SER A 16 16.47 -8.78 -21.02
CA SER A 16 17.22 -7.67 -20.44
C SER A 16 16.55 -6.30 -20.64
N SER A 17 15.61 -6.15 -21.57
CA SER A 17 14.82 -4.92 -21.78
C SER A 17 13.48 -4.94 -21.06
N ILE A 18 12.95 -6.14 -20.80
CA ILE A 18 11.76 -6.32 -19.98
C ILE A 18 12.20 -6.45 -18.52
N ASP A 19 11.70 -5.55 -17.69
CA ASP A 19 11.88 -5.65 -16.24
C ASP A 19 10.96 -6.76 -15.70
N TYR A 20 11.42 -8.01 -15.79
CA TYR A 20 10.68 -9.18 -15.31
C TYR A 20 10.38 -9.09 -13.82
N ASP A 21 11.19 -8.37 -13.05
CA ASP A 21 11.01 -8.24 -11.60
C ASP A 21 9.80 -7.35 -11.28
N ILE A 22 9.51 -6.33 -12.09
CA ILE A 22 8.29 -5.50 -11.97
C ILE A 22 7.04 -6.26 -12.43
N VAL A 23 7.15 -7.09 -13.48
CA VAL A 23 6.03 -7.92 -13.97
C VAL A 23 5.73 -9.07 -13.01
N LYS A 24 6.76 -9.65 -12.40
CA LYS A 24 6.65 -10.78 -11.48
C LYS A 24 6.29 -10.35 -10.06
N ASP A 25 6.75 -9.19 -9.62
CA ASP A 25 6.49 -8.64 -8.30
C ASP A 25 6.22 -7.12 -8.38
N PRO A 26 5.00 -6.71 -8.73
CA PRO A 26 4.63 -5.30 -8.87
C PRO A 26 4.66 -4.51 -7.53
N GLY A 27 5.14 -5.12 -6.44
CA GLY A 27 5.13 -4.56 -5.10
C GLY A 27 3.87 -4.98 -4.36
N HIS A 28 3.89 -6.17 -3.78
CA HIS A 28 2.79 -6.77 -3.01
C HIS A 28 2.43 -6.06 -1.69
N GLY A 29 2.83 -4.80 -1.51
CA GLY A 29 2.52 -4.05 -0.29
C GLY A 29 3.11 -4.63 0.99
N ASN A 30 4.12 -5.51 0.94
CA ASN A 30 4.77 -6.09 2.13
C ASN A 30 5.75 -5.11 2.82
N THR A 31 5.44 -3.81 2.79
CA THR A 31 6.24 -2.79 3.47
C THR A 31 5.60 -2.44 4.79
N VAL A 32 6.43 -2.12 5.78
CA VAL A 32 5.96 -1.67 7.09
C VAL A 32 4.98 -0.51 6.94
N ALA A 33 5.26 0.47 6.06
CA ALA A 33 4.38 1.60 5.82
C ALA A 33 2.97 1.23 5.32
N ALA A 34 2.85 0.16 4.53
CA ALA A 34 1.56 -0.28 4.00
C ALA A 34 0.66 -0.86 5.10
N TRP A 35 1.24 -1.57 6.07
CA TRP A 35 0.48 -2.25 7.11
C TRP A 35 0.34 -1.46 8.41
N THR A 36 1.28 -0.55 8.73
CA THR A 36 1.24 0.20 9.99
C THR A 36 -0.05 0.99 10.17
N GLY A 37 -0.50 1.73 9.14
CA GLY A 37 -1.74 2.49 9.21
C GLY A 37 -2.97 1.60 9.46
N VAL A 38 -3.02 0.43 8.79
CA VAL A 38 -4.10 -0.54 8.93
C VAL A 38 -4.17 -1.08 10.37
N PHE A 39 -3.04 -1.49 10.94
CA PHE A 39 -3.01 -2.01 12.31
C PHE A 39 -3.42 -0.96 13.34
N ILE A 40 -2.97 0.28 13.19
CA ILE A 40 -3.35 1.36 14.11
C ILE A 40 -4.86 1.59 14.09
N ILE A 41 -5.45 1.70 12.89
CA ILE A 41 -6.90 1.91 12.74
C ILE A 41 -7.67 0.70 13.26
N LEU A 42 -7.21 -0.52 12.98
CA LEU A 42 -7.85 -1.74 13.46
C LEU A 42 -7.89 -1.80 14.99
N VAL A 43 -6.78 -1.48 15.65
CA VAL A 43 -6.69 -1.42 17.12
C VAL A 43 -7.63 -0.34 17.67
N GLY A 44 -7.63 0.86 17.08
CA GLY A 44 -8.54 1.93 17.47
C GLY A 44 -10.01 1.53 17.33
N PHE A 45 -10.35 0.82 16.25
CA PHE A 45 -11.69 0.34 16.00
C PHE A 45 -12.12 -0.73 17.03
N ILE A 46 -11.23 -1.67 17.36
CA ILE A 46 -11.47 -2.67 18.42
C ILE A 46 -11.73 -1.98 19.75
N VAL A 47 -10.89 -1.01 20.14
CA VAL A 47 -11.07 -0.24 21.38
C VAL A 47 -12.39 0.53 21.37
N GLY A 48 -12.76 1.14 20.24
CA GLY A 48 -14.03 1.83 20.07
C GLY A 48 -15.24 0.90 20.20
N CYS A 49 -15.21 -0.27 19.56
CA CYS A 49 -16.25 -1.30 19.68
C CYS A 49 -16.41 -1.77 21.12
N VAL A 50 -15.30 -2.03 21.83
CA VAL A 50 -15.33 -2.40 23.25
C VAL A 50 -15.96 -1.27 24.08
N GLY A 51 -15.63 -0.01 23.79
CA GLY A 51 -16.23 1.14 24.45
C GLY A 51 -17.74 1.24 24.27
N VAL A 52 -18.23 0.96 23.06
CA VAL A 52 -19.68 0.91 22.77
C VAL A 52 -20.36 -0.23 23.53
N VAL A 53 -19.79 -1.44 23.49
CA VAL A 53 -20.37 -2.62 24.16
C VAL A 53 -20.38 -2.46 25.68
N ALA A 54 -19.36 -1.83 26.25
CA ALA A 54 -19.26 -1.60 27.69
C ALA A 54 -19.99 -0.33 28.15
N GLU A 55 -20.71 0.38 27.27
CA GLU A 55 -21.34 1.68 27.55
C GLU A 55 -20.37 2.71 28.18
N THR A 56 -19.10 2.63 27.82
CA THR A 56 -18.04 3.51 28.34
C THR A 56 -17.64 4.53 27.26
N PRO A 57 -18.26 5.73 27.26
CA PRO A 57 -18.01 6.73 26.21
C PRO A 57 -16.54 7.16 26.15
N MET A 58 -15.81 7.09 27.27
CA MET A 58 -14.38 7.40 27.31
C MET A 58 -13.55 6.46 26.42
N LEU A 59 -13.84 5.15 26.39
CA LEU A 59 -13.15 4.20 25.53
C LEU A 59 -13.45 4.44 24.04
N LEU A 60 -14.67 4.87 23.72
CA LEU A 60 -15.05 5.25 22.36
C LEU A 60 -14.17 6.41 21.87
N TRP A 61 -14.00 7.46 22.68
CA TRP A 61 -13.15 8.60 22.33
C TRP A 61 -11.68 8.22 22.17
N VAL A 62 -11.16 7.34 23.04
CA VAL A 62 -9.80 6.80 22.90
C VAL A 62 -9.64 6.04 21.59
N GLY A 63 -10.58 5.16 21.24
CA GLY A 63 -10.58 4.44 19.97
C GLY A 63 -10.59 5.38 18.76
N LEU A 64 -11.40 6.44 18.81
CA LEU A 64 -11.47 7.46 17.75
C LEU A 64 -10.13 8.19 17.56
N ILE A 65 -9.48 8.60 18.65
CA ILE A 65 -8.16 9.24 18.60
C ILE A 65 -7.13 8.31 17.95
N ILE A 66 -7.13 7.03 18.30
CA ILE A 66 -6.23 6.03 17.71
C ILE A 66 -6.50 5.88 16.20
N CYS A 67 -7.76 5.85 15.78
CA CYS A 67 -8.12 5.80 14.36
C CYS A 67 -7.57 7.02 13.58
N VAL A 68 -7.59 8.21 14.18
CA VAL A 68 -7.03 9.43 13.57
C VAL A 68 -5.50 9.40 13.53
N LEU A 69 -4.83 8.75 14.49
CA LEU A 69 -3.37 8.59 14.47
C LEU A 69 -2.88 7.70 13.31
N GLY A 70 -3.69 6.76 12.83
CA GLY A 70 -3.36 5.86 11.72
C GLY A 70 -2.89 6.58 10.44
N PRO A 71 -3.70 7.48 9.84
CA PRO A 71 -3.28 8.24 8.66
C PRO A 71 -2.11 9.19 8.94
N ILE A 72 -2.01 9.75 10.16
CA ILE A 72 -0.87 10.60 10.53
C ILE A 72 0.44 9.81 10.45
N VAL A 73 0.49 8.61 11.05
CA VAL A 73 1.65 7.72 10.98
C VAL A 73 1.92 7.27 9.54
N GLY A 74 0.87 6.97 8.76
CA GLY A 74 1.00 6.63 7.34
C GLY A 74 1.67 7.75 6.52
N LEU A 75 1.30 9.01 6.75
CA LEU A 75 1.91 10.17 6.10
C LEU A 75 3.38 10.34 6.53
N VAL A 76 3.70 10.16 7.81
CA VAL A 76 5.07 10.21 8.32
C VAL A 76 5.93 9.10 7.68
N LEU A 77 5.43 7.87 7.60
CA LEU A 77 6.14 6.75 6.99
C LEU A 77 6.33 6.92 5.48
N ARG A 78 5.36 7.54 4.80
CA ARG A 78 5.49 7.94 3.40
C ARG A 78 6.59 8.99 3.23
N ALA A 79 6.63 10.01 4.09
CA ALA A 79 7.68 11.04 4.07
C ALA A 79 9.07 10.45 4.38
N ALA A 80 9.14 9.46 5.28
CA ALA A 80 10.35 8.73 5.62
C ALA A 80 10.80 7.71 4.54
N GLY A 81 10.15 7.65 3.37
CA GLY A 81 10.54 6.78 2.26
C GLY A 81 10.25 5.29 2.48
N ARG A 82 9.46 4.93 3.50
CA ARG A 82 9.09 3.54 3.80
C ARG A 82 7.91 3.02 2.95
N GLY A 83 7.30 3.89 2.15
CA GLY A 83 6.17 3.58 1.28
C GLY A 83 6.58 3.04 -0.08
N GLY A 84 7.09 1.81 -0.13
CA GLY A 84 7.29 1.03 -1.37
C GLY A 84 8.32 1.58 -2.36
N LYS A 85 8.69 0.73 -3.34
CA LYS A 85 9.54 1.16 -4.46
C LYS A 85 8.74 2.17 -5.29
N LYS A 86 9.29 3.38 -5.46
CA LYS A 86 8.78 4.34 -6.45
C LYS A 86 9.13 3.79 -7.83
N THR A 87 8.20 3.16 -8.54
CA THR A 87 8.40 2.87 -9.96
C THR A 87 8.66 4.22 -10.64
N LYS A 88 9.90 4.44 -11.05
CA LYS A 88 10.26 5.62 -11.86
C LYS A 88 9.43 5.49 -13.14
N ALA A 89 8.47 6.39 -13.33
CA ALA A 89 7.90 6.58 -14.66
C ALA A 89 9.06 7.02 -15.55
N LYS A 90 9.51 6.12 -16.43
CA LYS A 90 10.50 6.45 -17.46
C LYS A 90 9.85 7.48 -18.38
N ALA A 91 10.46 8.67 -18.47
CA ALA A 91 10.11 9.68 -19.47
C ALA A 91 10.52 9.20 -20.88
#